data_AF-A0A661NJ13-F1
#
_entry.id   AF-A0A661NJ13-F1
#
_cell.length_a   1.000
_cell.length_b   1.000
_cell.length_c   1.000
_cell.angle_alpha   90.00
_cell.angle_beta   90.00
_cell.angle_gamma   90.00
#
_symmetry.space_group_name_H-M   'P 1'
#
loop_
_entity.id
_entity.type
_entity.pdbx_description
1 polymer ?
#
loop_
_entity_poly.entity_id
_entity_poly.type
_entity_poly.pdbx_seq_one_letter_code
_entity_poly.pdbx_strand_id
1 'polypeptide(L)'
;LIPSTAQQDHATRKAKRHGDGAFAILESRIVELLEGKPLLLFVEQLGDVLDANVQGQHRMRALLQHQRNWSVVTTGMEPNSAFISADAPLFGMFALRRLRPLTTDECHELRVRRREGTPPTATTTRALHHLLGGWPRPMVIAQQHTAAVPDSDIGSLILALCDALEPELDCVERHLPHGRRSVFRAIANTARSISPSEIGESVFGISREAASAQLKILRTEGLVRAHTVLRSSYYELAHATHQLVATRRAQPDRLVALARFLRAWYADDDDADSPLGGRRAHAAGDALLALDLPAMAGLDRDAVNSIQRVLQTADRVERRPALRIAKHAHGRCSAPARRLLDQCLAGLGQENLL
;
A
#
# COMPACT_ATOMS: atom_id res chain seq x y z
N LEU A 1 -11.50 26.21 -39.83
CA LEU A 1 -10.85 25.77 -41.08
C LEU A 1 -10.28 24.37 -40.85
N ILE A 2 -11.12 23.34 -41.06
CA ILE A 2 -10.73 21.94 -40.89
C ILE A 2 -10.19 21.48 -42.26
N PRO A 3 -8.91 21.08 -42.40
CA PRO A 3 -8.40 20.61 -43.67
C PRO A 3 -9.05 19.28 -44.06
N SER A 4 -9.27 19.09 -45.36
CA SER A 4 -9.87 17.90 -45.95
C SER A 4 -9.09 16.62 -45.62
N THR A 5 -9.82 15.52 -45.42
CA THR A 5 -9.36 14.16 -45.08
C THR A 5 -8.25 13.63 -46.00
N ALA A 6 -8.18 14.11 -47.25
CA ALA A 6 -7.11 13.73 -48.18
C ALA A 6 -5.74 14.38 -47.87
N GLN A 7 -5.71 15.56 -47.25
CA GLN A 7 -4.47 16.21 -46.81
C GLN A 7 -3.92 15.59 -45.52
N GLN A 8 -4.80 15.06 -44.67
CA GLN A 8 -4.42 14.31 -43.46
C GLN A 8 -3.81 12.94 -43.81
N ASP A 9 -4.33 12.25 -44.83
CA ASP A 9 -3.80 10.96 -45.29
C ASP A 9 -2.45 11.06 -46.01
N HIS A 10 -2.19 12.17 -46.70
CA HIS A 10 -0.89 12.37 -47.35
C HIS A 10 0.21 12.76 -46.34
N ALA A 11 -0.13 13.52 -45.30
CA ALA A 11 0.77 13.90 -44.21
C ALA A 11 1.12 12.70 -43.30
N THR A 12 0.14 11.86 -42.96
CA THR A 12 0.36 10.62 -42.18
C THR A 12 1.18 9.57 -42.95
N ARG A 13 1.00 9.46 -44.28
CA ARG A 13 1.84 8.58 -45.12
C ARG A 13 3.28 9.09 -45.28
N LYS A 14 3.53 10.41 -45.21
CA LYS A 14 4.88 11.00 -45.28
C LYS A 14 5.62 10.93 -43.94
N ALA A 15 4.90 11.06 -42.81
CA ALA A 15 5.44 10.89 -41.46
C ALA A 15 5.99 9.49 -41.19
N LYS A 16 5.42 8.45 -41.83
CA LYS A 16 5.88 7.06 -41.70
C LYS A 16 7.25 6.79 -42.35
N ARG A 17 7.77 7.72 -43.17
CA ARG A 17 9.13 7.66 -43.78
C ARG A 17 10.14 8.63 -43.15
N HIS A 18 9.72 9.52 -42.25
CA HIS A 18 10.54 10.58 -41.63
C HIS A 18 10.20 10.73 -40.15
N GLY A 19 10.51 9.69 -39.35
CA GLY A 19 10.21 9.69 -37.91
C GLY A 19 10.70 10.94 -37.19
N ASP A 20 11.86 11.48 -37.56
CA ASP A 20 12.45 12.66 -36.90
C ASP A 20 11.86 14.00 -37.37
N GLY A 21 11.41 14.08 -38.64
CA GLY A 21 10.83 15.30 -39.18
C GLY A 21 9.48 15.65 -38.55
N ALA A 22 8.67 14.65 -38.21
CA ALA A 22 7.37 14.87 -37.57
C ALA A 22 7.52 15.45 -36.15
N PHE A 23 8.53 15.00 -35.39
CA PHE A 23 8.79 15.53 -34.04
C PHE A 23 9.30 16.96 -34.08
N ALA A 24 10.23 17.30 -34.97
CA ALA A 24 10.73 18.67 -35.11
C ALA A 24 9.61 19.66 -35.49
N ILE A 25 8.66 19.24 -36.32
CA ILE A 25 7.48 20.03 -36.67
C ILE A 25 6.56 20.23 -35.46
N LEU A 26 6.36 19.18 -34.65
CA LEU A 26 5.55 19.29 -33.42
C LEU A 26 6.22 20.19 -32.38
N GLU A 27 7.53 20.04 -32.17
CA GLU A 27 8.30 20.87 -31.24
C GLU A 27 8.24 22.35 -31.64
N SER A 28 8.56 22.67 -32.90
CA SER A 28 8.49 24.05 -33.40
C SER A 28 7.10 24.66 -33.22
N ARG A 29 6.02 23.91 -33.51
CA ARG A 29 4.66 24.39 -33.26
C ARG A 29 4.37 24.63 -31.79
N ILE A 30 4.84 23.78 -30.89
CA ILE A 30 4.65 23.98 -29.45
C ILE A 30 5.40 25.24 -29.00
N VAL A 31 6.64 25.43 -29.47
CA VAL A 31 7.44 26.62 -29.17
C VAL A 31 6.76 27.89 -29.69
N GLU A 32 6.26 27.88 -30.93
CA GLU A 32 5.49 28.97 -31.51
C GLU A 32 4.23 29.29 -30.70
N LEU A 33 3.45 28.27 -30.32
CA LEU A 33 2.23 28.43 -29.52
C LEU A 33 2.50 28.99 -28.12
N LEU A 34 3.65 28.63 -27.53
CA LEU A 34 4.01 29.09 -26.20
C LEU A 34 4.46 30.55 -26.20
N GLU A 35 4.99 31.08 -27.31
CA GLU A 35 5.47 32.47 -27.42
C GLU A 35 6.40 32.87 -26.25
N GLY A 36 7.25 31.94 -25.81
CA GLY A 36 8.16 32.14 -24.67
C GLY A 36 7.53 31.99 -23.27
N LYS A 37 6.23 31.71 -23.16
CA LYS A 37 5.57 31.40 -21.88
C LYS A 37 6.08 30.08 -21.29
N PRO A 38 6.09 29.94 -19.95
CA PRO A 38 6.52 28.69 -19.32
C PRO A 38 5.53 27.55 -19.61
N LEU A 39 6.05 26.35 -19.88
CA LEU A 39 5.29 25.12 -20.03
C LEU A 39 5.56 24.21 -18.82
N LEU A 40 4.50 23.85 -18.10
CA LEU A 40 4.56 22.86 -17.02
C LEU A 40 3.81 21.59 -17.45
N LEU A 41 4.54 20.49 -17.56
CA LEU A 41 4.02 19.19 -17.95
C LEU A 41 3.88 18.29 -16.72
N PHE A 42 2.66 17.82 -16.47
CA PHE A 42 2.40 16.76 -15.49
C PHE A 42 2.19 15.45 -16.24
N VAL A 43 3.06 14.47 -15.98
CA VAL A 43 2.97 13.15 -16.61
C VAL A 43 3.07 12.08 -15.53
N GLU A 44 2.01 11.31 -15.33
CA GLU A 44 2.07 10.17 -14.42
C GLU A 44 2.92 9.04 -15.01
N GLN A 45 3.75 8.42 -14.17
CA GLN A 45 4.52 7.23 -14.51
C GLN A 45 5.38 7.37 -15.78
N LEU A 46 5.97 8.55 -15.99
CA LEU A 46 6.80 8.81 -17.18
C LEU A 46 7.97 7.83 -17.28
N GLY A 47 8.50 7.38 -16.14
CA GLY A 47 9.56 6.37 -16.10
C GLY A 47 9.18 5.11 -16.88
N ASP A 48 7.95 4.61 -16.70
CA ASP A 48 7.51 3.35 -17.31
C ASP A 48 7.32 3.50 -18.83
N VAL A 49 6.91 4.69 -19.28
CA VAL A 49 6.82 5.04 -20.70
C VAL A 49 8.21 5.09 -21.36
N LEU A 50 9.22 5.51 -20.59
CA LEU A 50 10.57 5.74 -21.10
C LEU A 50 11.52 4.55 -20.92
N ASP A 51 11.24 3.62 -20.00
CA ASP A 51 12.18 2.57 -19.56
C ASP A 51 12.70 1.72 -20.74
N ALA A 52 11.82 1.40 -21.71
CA ALA A 52 12.19 0.66 -22.92
C ALA A 52 12.59 1.53 -24.12
N ASN A 53 12.55 2.87 -24.00
CA ASN A 53 12.72 3.81 -25.11
C ASN A 53 13.94 4.74 -24.93
N VAL A 54 15.14 4.17 -25.06
CA VAL A 54 16.42 4.89 -24.91
C VAL A 54 16.52 6.09 -25.86
N GLN A 55 16.07 5.96 -27.11
CA GLN A 55 16.07 7.07 -28.07
C GLN A 55 15.14 8.22 -27.62
N GLY A 56 13.96 7.88 -27.09
CA GLY A 56 13.05 8.85 -26.49
C GLY A 56 13.67 9.59 -25.30
N GLN A 57 14.41 8.87 -24.45
CA GLN A 57 15.13 9.49 -23.33
C GLN A 57 16.19 10.50 -23.80
N HIS A 58 16.99 10.17 -24.82
CA HIS A 58 17.97 11.10 -25.39
C HIS A 58 17.32 12.35 -25.98
N ARG A 59 16.22 12.19 -26.72
CA ARG A 59 15.47 13.32 -27.29
C ARG A 59 14.90 14.22 -26.21
N MET A 60 14.30 13.61 -25.19
CA MET A 60 13.77 14.34 -24.05
C MET A 60 14.87 15.11 -23.32
N ARG A 61 16.04 14.50 -23.11
CA ARG A 61 17.20 15.19 -22.54
C ARG A 61 17.57 16.42 -23.36
N ALA A 62 17.73 16.26 -24.68
CA ALA A 62 18.09 17.36 -25.57
C ALA A 62 17.05 18.49 -25.51
N LEU A 63 15.76 18.13 -25.56
CA LEU A 63 14.66 19.08 -25.48
C LEU A 63 14.65 19.86 -24.16
N LEU A 64 14.82 19.19 -23.01
CA LEU A 64 14.87 19.85 -21.69
C LEU A 64 16.11 20.73 -21.51
N GLN A 65 17.22 20.40 -22.17
CA GLN A 65 18.44 21.22 -22.14
C GLN A 65 18.33 22.46 -23.03
N HIS A 66 17.61 22.37 -24.16
CA HIS A 66 17.40 23.49 -25.07
C HIS A 66 16.25 24.42 -24.63
N GLN A 67 15.15 23.86 -24.13
CA GLN A 67 13.94 24.60 -23.77
C GLN A 67 13.92 24.98 -22.27
N ARG A 68 14.52 26.13 -21.93
CA ARG A 68 14.67 26.57 -20.52
C ARG A 68 13.35 26.95 -19.83
N ASN A 69 12.30 27.21 -20.58
CA ASN A 69 10.97 27.57 -20.08
C ASN A 69 10.08 26.33 -19.83
N TRP A 70 10.62 25.12 -19.95
CA TRP A 70 9.85 23.89 -19.78
C TRP A 70 10.19 23.24 -18.44
N SER A 71 9.17 22.76 -17.75
CA SER A 71 9.29 22.02 -16.50
C SER A 71 8.44 20.76 -16.57
N VAL A 72 9.02 19.64 -16.14
CA VAL A 72 8.33 18.35 -16.13
C VAL A 72 8.23 17.86 -14.70
N VAL A 73 7.01 17.59 -14.27
CA VAL A 73 6.70 16.93 -13.01
C VAL A 73 6.14 15.56 -13.34
N THR A 74 6.79 14.54 -12.81
CA THR A 74 6.34 13.17 -12.99
C THR A 74 6.25 12.42 -11.67
N THR A 75 5.38 11.43 -11.64
CA THR A 75 5.16 10.54 -10.50
C THR A 75 5.61 9.13 -10.86
N GLY A 76 5.96 8.34 -9.86
CA GLY A 76 6.29 6.93 -10.02
C GLY A 76 6.09 6.23 -8.69
N MET A 77 5.66 4.96 -8.73
CA MET A 77 5.48 4.15 -7.52
C MET A 77 6.83 3.72 -6.95
N GLU A 78 7.79 3.43 -7.82
CA GLU A 78 9.15 3.06 -7.47
C GLU A 78 10.18 3.96 -8.16
N PRO A 79 11.40 4.05 -7.61
CA PRO A 79 12.48 4.76 -8.27
C PRO A 79 12.83 4.09 -9.60
N ASN A 80 12.61 4.77 -10.71
CA ASN A 80 12.81 4.21 -12.06
C ASN A 80 14.25 4.37 -12.54
N SER A 81 14.77 3.33 -13.21
CA SER A 81 16.16 3.26 -13.67
C SER A 81 16.54 4.37 -14.66
N ALA A 82 15.59 4.82 -15.49
CA ALA A 82 15.77 5.89 -16.47
C ALA A 82 16.21 7.22 -15.84
N PHE A 83 15.87 7.46 -14.56
CA PHE A 83 16.20 8.71 -13.85
C PHE A 83 17.39 8.57 -12.89
N ILE A 84 17.74 7.35 -12.48
CA ILE A 84 18.63 7.09 -11.33
C ILE A 84 19.90 6.34 -11.74
N SER A 85 19.86 5.57 -12.83
CA SER A 85 21.06 4.88 -13.30
C SER A 85 22.03 5.89 -13.90
N ALA A 86 23.31 5.81 -13.53
CA ALA A 86 24.36 6.70 -14.06
C ALA A 86 24.52 6.59 -15.58
N ASP A 87 24.21 5.41 -16.15
CA ASP A 87 24.29 5.14 -17.58
C ASP A 87 23.03 5.61 -18.35
N ALA A 88 21.99 6.06 -17.65
CA ALA A 88 20.75 6.48 -18.27
C ALA A 88 20.84 7.92 -18.83
N PRO A 89 20.29 8.18 -20.03
CA PRO A 89 20.28 9.52 -20.61
C PRO A 89 19.63 10.61 -19.76
N LEU A 90 18.70 10.29 -18.86
CA LEU A 90 18.04 11.28 -18.00
C LEU A 90 18.65 11.37 -16.59
N PHE A 91 19.78 10.70 -16.35
CA PHE A 91 20.48 10.78 -15.07
C PHE A 91 20.84 12.24 -14.72
N GLY A 92 20.52 12.63 -13.49
CA GLY A 92 20.79 13.98 -12.97
C GLY A 92 19.89 15.09 -13.53
N MET A 93 18.93 14.77 -14.40
CA MET A 93 18.01 15.77 -14.98
C MET A 93 16.82 16.11 -14.08
N PHE A 94 16.50 15.25 -13.10
CA PHE A 94 15.31 15.39 -12.25
C PHE A 94 15.68 15.54 -10.77
N ALA A 95 14.97 16.43 -10.08
CA ALA A 95 14.98 16.50 -8.63
C ALA A 95 14.05 15.42 -8.05
N LEU A 96 14.64 14.31 -7.61
CA LEU A 96 13.89 13.18 -7.06
C LEU A 96 13.39 13.50 -5.65
N ARG A 97 12.07 13.48 -5.45
CA ARG A 97 11.43 13.60 -4.14
C ARG A 97 10.68 12.33 -3.83
N ARG A 98 11.13 11.59 -2.82
CA ARG A 98 10.43 10.40 -2.34
C ARG A 98 9.37 10.83 -1.33
N LEU A 99 8.11 10.58 -1.66
CA LEU A 99 7.01 10.76 -0.71
C LEU A 99 7.00 9.59 0.26
N ARG A 100 7.11 9.91 1.56
CA ARG A 100 6.99 8.93 2.64
C ARG A 100 5.53 8.87 3.13
N PRO A 101 5.10 7.76 3.72
CA PRO A 101 3.86 7.75 4.47
C PRO A 101 3.89 8.80 5.60
N LEU A 102 2.70 9.28 5.96
CA LEU A 102 2.50 10.19 7.08
C LEU A 102 2.84 9.48 8.39
N THR A 103 3.44 10.21 9.31
CA THR A 103 3.57 9.81 10.71
C THR A 103 2.20 9.84 11.40
N THR A 104 2.11 9.23 12.57
CA THR A 104 0.89 9.27 13.38
C THR A 104 0.49 10.71 13.72
N ASP A 105 1.46 11.58 14.02
CA ASP A 105 1.21 13.00 14.35
C ASP A 105 0.72 13.78 13.13
N GLU A 106 1.36 13.60 11.97
CA GLU A 106 0.90 14.20 10.71
C GLU A 106 -0.51 13.73 10.33
N CYS A 107 -0.82 12.44 10.57
CA CYS A 107 -2.17 11.90 10.41
C CYS A 107 -3.16 12.55 11.38
N HIS A 108 -2.79 12.73 12.64
CA HIS A 108 -3.63 13.39 13.63
C HIS A 108 -3.92 14.83 13.24
N GLU A 109 -2.88 15.59 12.87
CA GLU A 109 -3.02 16.97 12.38
C GLU A 109 -3.92 17.06 11.14
N LEU A 110 -3.75 16.16 10.17
CA LEU A 110 -4.60 16.08 8.98
C LEU A 110 -6.07 15.90 9.34
N ARG A 111 -6.35 15.01 10.30
CA ARG A 111 -7.72 14.72 10.74
C ARG A 111 -8.31 15.87 11.53
N VAL A 112 -7.55 16.49 12.43
CA VAL A 112 -7.98 17.68 13.19
C VAL A 112 -8.35 18.83 12.26
N ARG A 113 -7.49 19.13 11.27
CA ARG A 113 -7.72 20.23 10.31
C ARG A 113 -8.94 20.03 9.41
N ARG A 114 -9.34 18.79 9.17
CA ARG A 114 -10.48 18.45 8.30
C ARG A 114 -11.77 18.20 9.05
N ARG A 115 -11.76 18.15 10.38
CA ARG A 115 -12.96 17.82 11.15
C ARG A 115 -13.68 19.09 11.57
N GLU A 116 -14.95 19.19 11.18
CA GLU A 116 -15.89 20.11 11.78
C GLU A 116 -16.55 19.41 12.98
N GLY A 117 -16.46 19.99 14.17
CA GLY A 117 -17.01 19.41 15.42
C GLY A 117 -15.96 18.81 16.35
N THR A 118 -16.30 17.71 17.03
CA THR A 118 -15.42 17.09 18.04
C THR A 118 -14.10 16.66 17.41
N PRO A 119 -12.93 17.00 17.98
CA PRO A 119 -11.66 16.58 17.41
C PRO A 119 -11.54 15.04 17.41
N PRO A 120 -10.84 14.46 16.42
CA PRO A 120 -10.50 13.04 16.45
C PRO A 120 -9.63 12.74 17.68
N THR A 121 -9.78 11.54 18.24
CA THR A 121 -8.91 11.08 19.33
C THR A 121 -7.55 10.63 18.79
N ALA A 122 -6.51 10.77 19.60
CA ALA A 122 -5.18 10.24 19.31
C ALA A 122 -5.24 8.71 19.13
N THR A 123 -6.02 8.04 19.97
CA THR A 123 -6.33 6.61 19.96
C THR A 123 -6.87 6.11 18.63
N THR A 124 -7.96 6.70 18.11
CA THR A 124 -8.51 6.30 16.81
C THR A 124 -7.54 6.64 15.68
N THR A 125 -6.77 7.72 15.80
CA THR A 125 -5.76 8.08 14.79
C THR A 125 -4.64 7.05 14.73
N ARG A 126 -4.15 6.58 15.88
CA ARG A 126 -3.17 5.48 15.96
C ARG A 126 -3.72 4.20 15.33
N ALA A 127 -4.93 3.79 15.71
CA ALA A 127 -5.57 2.59 15.15
C ALA A 127 -5.66 2.65 13.60
N LEU A 128 -6.12 3.77 13.05
CA LEU A 128 -6.19 3.99 11.60
C LEU A 128 -4.81 4.05 10.95
N HIS A 129 -3.85 4.74 11.58
CA HIS A 129 -2.48 4.82 11.07
C HIS A 129 -1.84 3.42 10.97
N HIS A 130 -2.06 2.56 11.96
CA HIS A 130 -1.60 1.17 11.94
C HIS A 130 -2.24 0.34 10.84
N LEU A 131 -3.55 0.51 10.61
CA LEU A 131 -4.27 -0.19 9.53
C LEU A 131 -3.86 0.28 8.14
N LEU A 132 -3.68 1.59 7.98
CA LEU A 132 -3.53 2.24 6.69
C LEU A 132 -2.09 2.62 6.38
N GLY A 133 -1.14 2.28 7.26
CA GLY A 133 0.29 2.51 7.09
C GLY A 133 0.68 3.98 6.90
N GLY A 134 -0.18 4.94 7.28
CA GLY A 134 0.04 6.37 7.07
C GLY A 134 -0.11 6.84 5.61
N TRP A 135 -0.70 6.04 4.71
CA TRP A 135 -0.92 6.48 3.33
C TRP A 135 -1.93 7.65 3.29
N PRO A 136 -1.59 8.81 2.69
CA PRO A 136 -2.43 10.01 2.77
C PRO A 136 -3.86 9.82 2.26
N ARG A 137 -4.04 9.14 1.12
CA ARG A 137 -5.34 8.97 0.48
C ARG A 137 -6.32 8.14 1.32
N PRO A 138 -5.97 6.92 1.79
CA PRO A 138 -6.83 6.16 2.70
C PRO A 138 -7.13 6.91 4.01
N MET A 139 -6.16 7.66 4.56
CA MET A 139 -6.39 8.49 5.75
C MET A 139 -7.42 9.59 5.51
N VAL A 140 -7.38 10.24 4.33
CA VAL A 140 -8.36 11.23 3.92
C VAL A 140 -9.74 10.62 3.74
N ILE A 141 -9.84 9.45 3.10
CA ILE A 141 -11.11 8.73 2.92
C ILE A 141 -11.69 8.36 4.28
N ALA A 142 -10.88 7.80 5.18
CA ALA A 142 -11.31 7.50 6.55
C ALA A 142 -11.88 8.76 7.24
N GLN A 143 -11.21 9.90 7.10
CA GLN A 143 -11.69 11.16 7.67
C GLN A 143 -13.03 11.61 7.10
N GLN A 144 -13.32 11.40 5.81
CA GLN A 144 -14.63 11.73 5.21
C GLN A 144 -15.78 10.95 5.85
N HIS A 145 -15.53 9.72 6.33
CA HIS A 145 -16.55 8.90 6.98
C HIS A 145 -16.73 9.22 8.48
N THR A 146 -15.83 9.98 9.10
CA THR A 146 -15.95 10.38 10.53
C THR A 146 -17.07 11.38 10.84
N ALA A 147 -17.70 11.95 9.80
CA ALA A 147 -18.91 12.76 9.96
C ALA A 147 -20.16 11.90 10.23
N ALA A 148 -20.20 10.69 9.65
CA ALA A 148 -21.33 9.76 9.78
C ALA A 148 -21.16 8.77 10.93
N VAL A 149 -19.92 8.54 11.38
CA VAL A 149 -19.59 7.55 12.42
C VAL A 149 -18.88 8.25 13.59
N PRO A 150 -19.31 8.02 14.85
CA PRO A 150 -18.59 8.52 16.01
C PRO A 150 -17.14 8.04 16.02
N ASP A 151 -16.20 8.90 16.40
CA ASP A 151 -14.76 8.56 16.39
C ASP A 151 -14.41 7.40 17.34
N SER A 152 -15.25 7.17 18.35
CA SER A 152 -15.15 6.04 19.28
C SER A 152 -15.55 4.68 18.69
N ASP A 153 -16.25 4.66 17.54
CA ASP A 153 -16.69 3.44 16.86
C ASP A 153 -15.77 3.09 15.69
N ILE A 154 -14.57 2.64 16.05
CA ILE A 154 -13.53 2.21 15.11
C ILE A 154 -14.03 1.10 14.17
N GLY A 155 -14.92 0.21 14.64
CA GLY A 155 -15.42 -0.90 13.83
C GLY A 155 -16.28 -0.42 12.67
N SER A 156 -17.26 0.43 12.94
CA SER A 156 -18.09 1.04 11.90
C SER A 156 -17.27 1.89 10.93
N LEU A 157 -16.25 2.59 11.43
CA LEU A 157 -15.34 3.38 10.60
C LEU A 157 -14.52 2.49 9.63
N ILE A 158 -14.00 1.36 10.12
CA ILE A 158 -13.29 0.38 9.27
C ILE A 158 -14.20 -0.18 8.20
N LEU A 159 -15.45 -0.53 8.54
CA LEU A 159 -16.42 -1.05 7.57
C LEU A 159 -16.73 -0.02 6.48
N ALA A 160 -17.04 1.22 6.86
CA ALA A 160 -17.28 2.31 5.90
C ALA A 160 -16.06 2.56 5.00
N LEU A 161 -14.84 2.46 5.57
CA LEU A 161 -13.61 2.59 4.82
C LEU A 161 -13.42 1.45 3.81
N CYS A 162 -13.74 0.20 4.18
CA CYS A 162 -13.71 -0.92 3.24
C CYS A 162 -14.63 -0.68 2.05
N ASP A 163 -15.88 -0.26 2.32
CA ASP A 163 -16.88 0.00 1.28
C ASP A 163 -16.41 1.13 0.34
N ALA A 164 -15.74 2.15 0.87
CA ALA A 164 -15.19 3.26 0.07
C ALA A 164 -13.95 2.88 -0.76
N LEU A 165 -13.14 1.93 -0.28
CA LEU A 165 -11.93 1.45 -0.95
C LEU A 165 -12.21 0.29 -1.92
N GLU A 166 -13.38 -0.33 -1.85
CA GLU A 166 -13.76 -1.46 -2.70
C GLU A 166 -13.60 -1.18 -4.22
N PRO A 167 -13.99 0.00 -4.75
CA PRO A 167 -13.77 0.34 -6.15
C PRO A 167 -12.30 0.35 -6.58
N GLU A 168 -11.37 0.61 -5.66
CA GLU A 168 -9.93 0.63 -5.95
C GLU A 168 -9.42 -0.79 -6.22
N LEU A 169 -9.79 -1.76 -5.37
CA LEU A 169 -9.44 -3.17 -5.56
C LEU A 169 -10.03 -3.71 -6.86
N ASP A 170 -11.30 -3.39 -7.13
CA ASP A 170 -11.97 -3.81 -8.37
C ASP A 170 -11.35 -3.16 -9.62
N CYS A 171 -10.84 -1.94 -9.50
CA CYS A 171 -10.12 -1.29 -10.57
C CYS A 171 -8.83 -2.06 -10.91
N VAL A 172 -8.03 -2.42 -9.91
CA VAL A 172 -6.81 -3.21 -10.11
C VAL A 172 -7.13 -4.53 -10.79
N GLU A 173 -8.12 -5.26 -10.30
CA GLU A 173 -8.53 -6.53 -10.90
C GLU A 173 -8.94 -6.38 -12.37
N ARG A 174 -9.73 -5.36 -12.70
CA ARG A 174 -10.26 -5.14 -14.06
C ARG A 174 -9.18 -4.82 -15.09
N HIS A 175 -8.06 -4.24 -14.69
CA HIS A 175 -6.96 -3.89 -15.60
C HIS A 175 -5.92 -4.99 -15.76
N LEU A 176 -5.94 -6.02 -14.92
CA LEU A 176 -5.03 -7.17 -15.05
C LEU A 176 -5.46 -8.11 -16.18
N PRO A 177 -4.53 -8.62 -17.02
CA PRO A 177 -4.82 -9.70 -17.96
C PRO A 177 -5.33 -10.97 -17.27
N HIS A 178 -6.09 -11.81 -18.00
CA HIS A 178 -6.84 -12.93 -17.42
C HIS A 178 -6.01 -13.83 -16.48
N GLY A 179 -4.85 -14.34 -16.92
CA GLY A 179 -4.02 -15.21 -16.08
C GLY A 179 -3.51 -14.54 -14.79
N ARG A 180 -3.12 -13.26 -14.87
CA ARG A 180 -2.70 -12.46 -13.70
C ARG A 180 -3.86 -12.17 -12.77
N ARG A 181 -5.02 -11.83 -13.34
CA ARG A 181 -6.25 -11.55 -12.60
C ARG A 181 -6.70 -12.76 -11.79
N SER A 182 -6.64 -13.97 -12.37
CA SER A 182 -7.04 -15.20 -11.67
C SER A 182 -6.14 -15.48 -10.46
N VAL A 183 -4.81 -15.33 -10.62
CA VAL A 183 -3.86 -15.46 -9.50
C VAL A 183 -4.07 -14.38 -8.45
N PHE A 184 -4.22 -13.11 -8.85
CA PHE A 184 -4.46 -12.00 -7.92
C PHE A 184 -5.76 -12.21 -7.12
N ARG A 185 -6.84 -12.64 -7.78
CA ARG A 185 -8.12 -12.97 -7.14
C ARG A 185 -8.01 -14.13 -6.16
N ALA A 186 -7.23 -15.16 -6.47
CA ALA A 186 -7.02 -16.26 -5.53
C ALA A 186 -6.40 -15.77 -4.21
N ILE A 187 -5.43 -14.86 -4.29
CA ILE A 187 -4.84 -14.22 -3.11
C ILE A 187 -5.89 -13.39 -2.37
N ALA A 188 -6.63 -12.52 -3.08
CA ALA A 188 -7.65 -11.66 -2.49
C ALA A 188 -8.78 -12.45 -1.82
N ASN A 189 -9.26 -13.53 -2.44
CA ASN A 189 -10.33 -14.37 -1.91
C ASN A 189 -9.91 -15.20 -0.69
N THR A 190 -8.61 -15.39 -0.48
CA THR A 190 -8.13 -16.11 0.71
C THR A 190 -7.85 -15.14 1.88
N ALA A 191 -7.63 -13.85 1.59
CA ALA A 191 -7.29 -12.80 2.58
C ALA A 191 -6.16 -13.20 3.55
N ARG A 192 -5.22 -14.02 3.08
CA ARG A 192 -4.03 -14.47 3.81
C ARG A 192 -2.90 -14.74 2.84
N SER A 193 -1.68 -14.85 3.36
CA SER A 193 -0.52 -15.23 2.55
C SER A 193 -0.68 -16.66 2.02
N ILE A 194 -0.48 -16.85 0.71
CA ILE A 194 -0.73 -18.11 -0.01
C ILE A 194 0.51 -18.54 -0.81
N SER A 195 0.76 -19.84 -0.91
CA SER A 195 1.89 -20.39 -1.66
C SER A 195 1.55 -20.59 -3.15
N PRO A 196 2.55 -20.67 -4.05
CA PRO A 196 2.31 -20.98 -5.47
C PRO A 196 1.62 -22.33 -5.69
N SER A 197 1.85 -23.31 -4.80
CA SER A 197 1.18 -24.62 -4.86
C SER A 197 -0.31 -24.49 -4.55
N GLU A 198 -0.67 -23.80 -3.46
CA GLU A 198 -2.07 -23.55 -3.10
C GLU A 198 -2.80 -22.71 -4.17
N ILE A 199 -2.10 -21.79 -4.86
CA ILE A 199 -2.67 -21.05 -5.99
C ILE A 199 -2.99 -22.00 -7.16
N GLY A 200 -2.07 -22.91 -7.50
CA GLY A 200 -2.30 -23.89 -8.57
C GLY A 200 -3.44 -24.87 -8.26
N GLU A 201 -3.67 -25.16 -6.98
CA GLU A 201 -4.81 -25.99 -6.53
C GLU A 201 -6.13 -25.21 -6.50
N SER A 202 -6.11 -23.93 -6.15
CA SER A 202 -7.31 -23.09 -6.04
C SER A 202 -7.80 -22.52 -7.37
N VAL A 203 -6.90 -22.35 -8.36
CA VAL A 203 -7.23 -21.77 -9.66
C VAL A 203 -7.23 -22.83 -10.76
N PHE A 204 -8.41 -23.10 -11.29
CA PHE A 204 -8.59 -24.06 -12.39
C PHE A 204 -7.74 -23.68 -13.61
N GLY A 205 -6.96 -24.64 -14.12
CA GLY A 205 -6.17 -24.47 -15.34
C GLY A 205 -4.85 -23.72 -15.18
N ILE A 206 -4.41 -23.40 -13.97
CA ILE A 206 -3.10 -22.79 -13.71
C ILE A 206 -2.18 -23.79 -13.01
N SER A 207 -1.05 -24.13 -13.63
CA SER A 207 -0.01 -24.95 -12.98
C SER A 207 0.76 -24.13 -11.93
N ARG A 208 1.45 -24.81 -11.02
CA ARG A 208 2.32 -24.15 -10.02
C ARG A 208 3.39 -23.26 -10.67
N GLU A 209 3.97 -23.70 -11.79
CA GLU A 209 4.98 -22.95 -12.54
C GLU A 209 4.39 -21.70 -13.16
N ALA A 210 3.20 -21.81 -13.75
CA ALA A 210 2.46 -20.68 -14.29
C ALA A 210 2.09 -19.68 -13.18
N ALA A 211 1.61 -20.15 -12.03
CA ALA A 211 1.34 -19.30 -10.86
C ALA A 211 2.59 -18.54 -10.41
N SER A 212 3.74 -19.23 -10.29
CA SER A 212 5.03 -18.61 -9.92
C SER A 212 5.47 -17.52 -10.92
N ALA A 213 5.29 -17.76 -12.22
CA ALA A 213 5.62 -16.78 -13.26
C ALA A 213 4.73 -15.53 -13.15
N GLN A 214 3.42 -15.69 -12.95
CA GLN A 214 2.50 -14.56 -12.77
C GLN A 214 2.80 -13.79 -11.48
N LEU A 215 3.11 -14.49 -10.37
CA LEU A 215 3.48 -13.86 -9.10
C LEU A 215 4.74 -13.02 -9.20
N LYS A 216 5.72 -13.46 -9.99
CA LYS A 216 6.95 -12.67 -10.23
C LYS A 216 6.61 -11.34 -10.89
N ILE A 217 5.71 -11.33 -11.88
CA ILE A 217 5.27 -10.12 -12.58
C ILE A 217 4.48 -9.22 -11.63
N LEU A 218 3.47 -9.76 -10.93
CA LEU A 218 2.66 -9.01 -9.97
C LEU A 218 3.52 -8.38 -8.86
N ARG A 219 4.62 -9.04 -8.47
CA ARG A 219 5.56 -8.50 -7.48
C ARG A 219 6.36 -7.33 -8.05
N THR A 220 6.82 -7.41 -9.30
CA THR A 220 7.48 -6.30 -9.99
C THR A 220 6.53 -5.11 -10.17
N GLU A 221 5.24 -5.37 -10.41
CA GLU A 221 4.20 -4.34 -10.48
C GLU A 221 3.80 -3.77 -9.09
N GLY A 222 4.42 -4.25 -8.00
CA GLY A 222 4.14 -3.79 -6.65
C GLY A 222 2.77 -4.19 -6.12
N LEU A 223 2.06 -5.11 -6.77
CA LEU A 223 0.70 -5.54 -6.40
C LEU A 223 0.68 -6.63 -5.34
N VAL A 224 1.73 -7.46 -5.31
CA VAL A 224 1.90 -8.53 -4.31
C VAL A 224 3.25 -8.46 -3.64
N ARG A 225 3.31 -8.85 -2.37
CA ARG A 225 4.54 -9.00 -1.59
C ARG A 225 4.83 -10.48 -1.37
N ALA A 226 6.11 -10.84 -1.41
CA ALA A 226 6.57 -12.19 -1.14
C ALA A 226 7.27 -12.24 0.23
N HIS A 227 7.01 -13.30 0.98
CA HIS A 227 7.69 -13.63 2.23
C HIS A 227 8.21 -15.06 2.15
N THR A 228 9.43 -15.28 2.64
CA THR A 228 10.02 -16.61 2.69
C THR A 228 9.97 -17.12 4.12
N VAL A 229 9.27 -18.23 4.32
CA VAL A 229 9.22 -18.94 5.60
C VAL A 229 9.88 -20.28 5.41
N LEU A 230 11.00 -20.51 6.11
CA LEU A 230 11.84 -21.69 5.97
C LEU A 230 12.30 -21.90 4.51
N ARG A 231 11.64 -22.83 3.80
CA ARG A 231 11.95 -23.19 2.41
C ARG A 231 10.80 -22.88 1.43
N SER A 232 9.73 -22.26 1.92
CA SER A 232 8.52 -21.97 1.15
C SER A 232 8.34 -20.47 0.97
N SER A 233 7.94 -20.06 -0.24
CA SER A 233 7.57 -18.68 -0.54
C SER A 233 6.06 -18.50 -0.46
N TYR A 234 5.62 -17.49 0.26
CA TYR A 234 4.22 -17.09 0.44
C TYR A 234 4.01 -15.70 -0.14
N TYR A 235 2.82 -15.46 -0.66
CA TYR A 235 2.46 -14.22 -1.34
C TYR A 235 1.17 -13.65 -0.79
N GLU A 236 1.12 -12.33 -0.66
CA GLU A 236 -0.05 -11.58 -0.20
C GLU A 236 -0.17 -10.26 -0.97
N LEU A 237 -1.32 -9.59 -0.86
CA LEU A 237 -1.51 -8.29 -1.49
C LEU A 237 -0.57 -7.26 -0.87
N ALA A 238 0.11 -6.44 -1.67
CA ALA A 238 1.14 -5.53 -1.18
C ALA A 238 0.58 -4.32 -0.41
N HIS A 239 -0.63 -3.87 -0.77
CA HIS A 239 -1.26 -2.69 -0.20
C HIS A 239 -2.20 -3.09 0.94
N ALA A 240 -2.02 -2.47 2.11
CA ALA A 240 -2.85 -2.72 3.29
C ALA A 240 -4.34 -2.44 3.03
N THR A 241 -4.66 -1.45 2.21
CA THR A 241 -6.04 -1.17 1.77
C THR A 241 -6.67 -2.32 1.00
N HIS A 242 -5.92 -2.90 0.06
CA HIS A 242 -6.38 -4.07 -0.70
C HIS A 242 -6.56 -5.29 0.20
N GLN A 243 -5.64 -5.50 1.16
CA GLN A 243 -5.78 -6.57 2.16
C GLN A 243 -7.02 -6.37 3.03
N LEU A 244 -7.32 -5.13 3.44
CA LEU A 244 -8.46 -4.80 4.28
C LEU A 244 -9.79 -5.10 3.54
N VAL A 245 -9.92 -4.66 2.29
CA VAL A 245 -11.09 -4.96 1.44
C VAL A 245 -11.19 -6.46 1.15
N ALA A 246 -10.08 -7.13 0.84
CA ALA A 246 -10.03 -8.57 0.65
C ALA A 246 -10.51 -9.33 1.90
N THR A 247 -10.09 -8.89 3.09
CA THR A 247 -10.53 -9.45 4.37
C THR A 247 -12.02 -9.23 4.59
N ARG A 248 -12.54 -8.04 4.26
CA ARG A 248 -13.98 -7.74 4.32
C ARG A 248 -14.80 -8.72 3.46
N ARG A 249 -14.32 -9.07 2.27
CA ARG A 249 -14.96 -9.98 1.32
C ARG A 249 -14.90 -11.45 1.77
N ALA A 250 -13.69 -11.91 2.10
CA ALA A 250 -13.43 -13.33 2.32
C ALA A 250 -13.67 -13.78 3.77
N GLN A 251 -13.42 -12.91 4.74
CA GLN A 251 -13.38 -13.23 6.17
C GLN A 251 -13.99 -12.09 7.00
N PRO A 252 -15.30 -11.80 6.86
CA PRO A 252 -15.95 -10.69 7.55
C PRO A 252 -15.83 -10.78 9.07
N ASP A 253 -15.90 -11.98 9.65
CA ASP A 253 -15.73 -12.19 11.09
C ASP A 253 -14.34 -11.81 11.59
N ARG A 254 -13.31 -12.03 10.76
CA ARG A 254 -11.93 -11.64 11.06
C ARG A 254 -11.78 -10.12 11.08
N LEU A 255 -12.46 -9.40 10.19
CA LEU A 255 -12.47 -7.94 10.20
C LEU A 255 -13.13 -7.39 11.47
N VAL A 256 -14.22 -8.02 11.91
CA VAL A 256 -14.88 -7.67 13.17
C VAL A 256 -13.97 -7.96 14.37
N ALA A 257 -13.27 -9.10 14.37
CA ALA A 257 -12.29 -9.42 15.41
C ALA A 257 -11.13 -8.40 15.43
N LEU A 258 -10.63 -7.98 14.26
CA LEU A 258 -9.59 -6.97 14.12
C LEU A 258 -10.05 -5.62 14.69
N ALA A 259 -11.27 -5.19 14.37
CA ALA A 259 -11.84 -3.96 14.92
C ALA A 259 -11.97 -3.99 16.45
N ARG A 260 -12.44 -5.12 17.01
CA ARG A 260 -12.51 -5.32 18.47
C ARG A 260 -11.12 -5.30 19.11
N PHE A 261 -10.15 -5.95 18.47
CA PHE A 261 -8.76 -5.96 18.91
C PHE A 261 -8.21 -4.54 18.97
N LEU A 262 -8.28 -3.77 17.89
CA LEU A 262 -7.75 -2.40 17.84
C LEU A 262 -8.42 -1.48 18.86
N ARG A 263 -9.74 -1.59 19.03
CA ARG A 263 -10.47 -0.83 20.04
C ARG A 263 -10.00 -1.14 21.46
N ALA A 264 -9.77 -2.41 21.77
CA ALA A 264 -9.30 -2.82 23.09
C ALA A 264 -7.81 -2.51 23.29
N TRP A 265 -7.02 -2.53 22.21
CA TRP A 265 -5.60 -2.28 22.21
C TRP A 265 -5.25 -0.81 22.46
N TYR A 266 -5.97 0.12 21.83
CA TYR A 266 -5.71 1.55 21.98
C TYR A 266 -6.62 2.25 23.00
N ALA A 267 -7.43 1.51 23.77
CA ALA A 267 -8.21 2.13 24.85
C ALA A 267 -7.28 2.82 25.85
N ASP A 268 -7.61 4.05 26.27
CA ASP A 268 -6.75 4.90 27.09
C ASP A 268 -6.18 4.21 28.35
N ASP A 269 -4.93 4.55 28.67
CA ASP A 269 -4.08 3.94 29.71
C ASP A 269 -4.52 4.23 31.16
N ASP A 270 -5.43 5.20 31.39
CA ASP A 270 -5.90 5.56 32.74
C ASP A 270 -6.56 4.38 33.50
N ASP A 271 -6.85 3.28 32.78
CA ASP A 271 -7.46 2.05 33.28
C ASP A 271 -6.53 0.81 33.27
N ALA A 272 -5.24 0.92 32.95
CA ALA A 272 -4.37 -0.26 32.76
C ALA A 272 -4.29 -1.17 34.01
N ASP A 273 -4.37 -0.59 35.21
CA ASP A 273 -4.43 -1.30 36.50
C ASP A 273 -5.85 -1.49 37.05
N SER A 274 -6.86 -0.96 36.35
CA SER A 274 -8.28 -1.14 36.67
C SER A 274 -8.76 -2.56 36.29
N PRO A 275 -9.73 -3.15 37.02
CA PRO A 275 -10.38 -4.39 36.61
C PRO A 275 -11.03 -4.29 35.21
N LEU A 276 -11.32 -3.09 34.72
CA LEU A 276 -11.76 -2.85 33.35
C LEU A 276 -10.62 -3.02 32.33
N GLY A 277 -9.41 -2.55 32.64
CA GLY A 277 -8.21 -2.79 31.82
C GLY A 277 -7.86 -4.26 31.70
N GLY A 278 -8.03 -5.05 32.77
CA GLY A 278 -7.86 -6.50 32.73
C GLY A 278 -8.85 -7.21 31.81
N ARG A 279 -10.13 -6.82 31.85
CA ARG A 279 -11.15 -7.36 30.92
C ARG A 279 -10.89 -6.95 29.47
N ARG A 280 -10.42 -5.72 29.23
CA ARG A 280 -10.02 -5.24 27.90
C ARG A 280 -8.83 -6.02 27.34
N ALA A 281 -7.80 -6.29 28.16
CA ALA A 281 -6.66 -7.11 27.75
C ALA A 281 -7.07 -8.56 27.42
N HIS A 282 -8.00 -9.15 28.18
CA HIS A 282 -8.56 -10.46 27.85
C HIS A 282 -9.38 -10.43 26.56
N ALA A 283 -10.24 -9.41 26.37
CA ALA A 283 -11.01 -9.24 25.14
C ALA A 283 -10.10 -9.02 23.91
N ALA A 284 -9.02 -8.26 24.04
CA ALA A 284 -8.01 -8.08 23.00
C ALA A 284 -7.26 -9.39 22.72
N GLY A 285 -6.89 -10.14 23.75
CA GLY A 285 -6.23 -11.43 23.58
C GLY A 285 -7.15 -12.50 22.97
N ASP A 286 -8.42 -12.56 23.35
CA ASP A 286 -9.41 -13.45 22.72
C ASP A 286 -9.71 -13.02 21.28
N ALA A 287 -9.78 -11.71 20.99
CA ALA A 287 -9.88 -11.20 19.63
C ALA A 287 -8.63 -11.55 18.80
N LEU A 288 -7.43 -11.45 19.37
CA LEU A 288 -6.19 -11.88 18.74
C LEU A 288 -6.20 -13.38 18.43
N LEU A 289 -6.68 -14.22 19.34
CA LEU A 289 -6.85 -15.66 19.11
C LEU A 289 -7.88 -15.95 18.01
N ALA A 290 -8.97 -15.17 17.95
CA ALA A 290 -10.00 -15.26 16.93
C ALA A 290 -9.54 -14.79 15.53
N LEU A 291 -8.39 -14.10 15.43
CA LEU A 291 -7.72 -13.83 14.15
C LEU A 291 -7.03 -15.08 13.55
N ASP A 292 -7.14 -16.24 14.22
CA ASP A 292 -6.66 -17.56 13.80
C ASP A 292 -5.16 -17.62 13.45
N LEU A 293 -4.31 -17.24 14.43
CA LEU A 293 -2.85 -17.36 14.36
C LEU A 293 -2.31 -18.74 13.91
N PRO A 294 -2.95 -19.90 14.14
CA PRO A 294 -2.41 -21.21 13.73
C PRO A 294 -2.48 -21.52 12.24
N ALA A 295 -3.42 -20.94 11.48
CA ALA A 295 -3.49 -21.13 10.01
C ALA A 295 -2.50 -20.22 9.24
N MET A 296 -1.72 -19.42 9.98
CA MET A 296 -0.73 -18.44 9.51
C MET A 296 0.68 -19.03 9.41
N ALA A 297 0.82 -20.14 8.67
CA ALA A 297 2.14 -20.75 8.39
C ALA A 297 3.09 -19.83 7.59
N GLY A 298 2.59 -18.71 7.06
CA GLY A 298 3.38 -17.52 6.80
C GLY A 298 2.96 -16.47 7.80
N LEU A 299 3.73 -16.30 8.87
CA LEU A 299 3.54 -15.14 9.73
C LEU A 299 3.75 -13.93 8.88
N ASP A 300 2.64 -13.23 8.66
CA ASP A 300 2.67 -11.90 8.17
C ASP A 300 3.56 -11.13 9.12
N ARG A 301 4.75 -10.85 8.60
CA ARG A 301 5.67 -9.92 9.21
C ARG A 301 4.91 -8.64 9.45
N ASP A 302 3.83 -8.25 8.77
CA ASP A 302 3.06 -7.05 9.12
C ASP A 302 2.07 -7.22 10.27
N ALA A 303 1.53 -8.40 10.62
CA ALA A 303 0.80 -8.60 11.88
C ALA A 303 1.77 -8.74 13.07
N VAL A 304 2.85 -9.51 12.88
CA VAL A 304 3.95 -9.61 13.86
C VAL A 304 4.74 -8.31 13.94
N ASN A 305 4.96 -7.56 12.86
CA ASN A 305 5.54 -6.20 12.82
C ASN A 305 4.49 -5.17 13.18
N SER A 306 3.18 -5.43 13.15
CA SER A 306 2.23 -4.52 13.79
C SER A 306 2.34 -4.69 15.28
N ILE A 307 2.34 -5.92 15.80
CA ILE A 307 2.62 -6.20 17.21
C ILE A 307 4.06 -5.75 17.57
N GLN A 308 5.07 -6.00 16.74
CA GLN A 308 6.48 -5.73 17.00
C GLN A 308 6.84 -4.27 16.71
N ARG A 309 6.26 -3.58 15.72
CA ARG A 309 6.33 -2.11 15.60
C ARG A 309 5.63 -1.50 16.78
N VAL A 310 4.42 -1.93 17.15
CA VAL A 310 3.75 -1.42 18.34
C VAL A 310 4.60 -1.66 19.59
N LEU A 311 5.25 -2.82 19.74
CA LEU A 311 6.16 -3.09 20.86
C LEU A 311 7.49 -2.32 20.79
N GLN A 312 7.94 -1.91 19.60
CA GLN A 312 9.18 -1.15 19.34
C GLN A 312 8.97 0.37 19.33
N THR A 313 7.77 0.85 18.98
CA THR A 313 7.33 2.25 19.02
C THR A 313 6.54 2.57 20.29
N ALA A 314 6.16 1.54 21.06
CA ALA A 314 5.61 1.69 22.40
C ALA A 314 6.65 2.36 23.29
N ASP A 315 6.35 3.59 23.66
CA ASP A 315 7.00 4.24 24.79
C ASP A 315 6.84 3.35 26.04
N ARG A 316 7.67 3.54 27.07
CA ARG A 316 7.70 2.65 28.28
C ARG A 316 6.32 2.39 28.90
N VAL A 317 5.35 3.27 28.67
CA VAL A 317 3.95 3.21 29.14
C VAL A 317 3.12 2.12 28.42
N GLU A 318 3.30 1.91 27.11
CA GLU A 318 2.47 1.01 26.28
C GLU A 318 2.90 -0.48 26.35
N ARG A 319 4.02 -0.79 27.04
CA ARG A 319 4.56 -2.17 27.14
C ARG A 319 3.71 -3.08 28.03
N ARG A 320 3.05 -2.55 29.07
CA ARG A 320 2.32 -3.35 30.08
C ARG A 320 1.01 -3.97 29.55
N PRO A 321 0.12 -3.23 28.86
CA PRO A 321 -1.08 -3.82 28.25
C PRO A 321 -0.73 -4.86 27.19
N ALA A 322 0.27 -4.54 26.34
CA ALA A 322 0.78 -5.44 25.31
C ALA A 322 1.32 -6.76 25.89
N LEU A 323 2.07 -6.69 27.00
CA LEU A 323 2.55 -7.86 27.75
C LEU A 323 1.39 -8.69 28.34
N ARG A 324 0.33 -8.07 28.85
CA ARG A 324 -0.85 -8.79 29.39
C ARG A 324 -1.60 -9.52 28.28
N ILE A 325 -1.81 -8.85 27.14
CA ILE A 325 -2.46 -9.43 25.97
C ILE A 325 -1.62 -10.59 25.41
N ALA A 326 -0.31 -10.40 25.28
CA ALA A 326 0.62 -11.42 24.83
C ALA A 326 0.68 -12.61 25.79
N LYS A 327 0.69 -12.39 27.12
CA LYS A 327 0.66 -13.47 28.13
C LYS A 327 -0.65 -14.26 28.10
N HIS A 328 -1.79 -13.59 27.96
CA HIS A 328 -3.09 -14.25 27.83
C HIS A 328 -3.18 -15.09 26.55
N ALA A 329 -2.75 -14.53 25.42
CA ALA A 329 -2.69 -15.25 24.15
C ALA A 329 -1.70 -16.42 24.21
N HIS A 330 -0.51 -16.22 24.79
CA HIS A 330 0.52 -17.25 24.95
C HIS A 330 0.00 -18.51 25.65
N GLY A 331 -0.81 -18.37 26.71
CA GLY A 331 -1.40 -19.49 27.44
C GLY A 331 -2.40 -20.34 26.63
N ARG A 332 -2.95 -19.79 25.54
CA ARG A 332 -4.03 -20.39 24.75
C ARG A 332 -3.66 -20.65 23.27
N CYS A 333 -2.51 -20.16 22.81
CA CYS A 333 -1.99 -20.34 21.46
C CYS A 333 -1.51 -21.78 21.19
N SER A 334 -1.47 -22.16 19.91
CA SER A 334 -0.80 -23.39 19.43
C SER A 334 0.73 -23.31 19.57
N ALA A 335 1.43 -24.44 19.60
CA ALA A 335 2.89 -24.47 19.80
C ALA A 335 3.72 -23.62 18.81
N PRO A 336 3.36 -23.52 17.52
CA PRO A 336 4.02 -22.59 16.59
C PRO A 336 3.81 -21.13 16.99
N ALA A 337 2.57 -20.72 17.26
CA ALA A 337 2.21 -19.36 17.66
C ALA A 337 2.85 -18.95 18.99
N ARG A 338 3.04 -19.89 19.93
CA ARG A 338 3.79 -19.66 21.17
C ARG A 338 5.24 -19.28 20.90
N ARG A 339 5.95 -19.98 20.02
CA ARG A 339 7.36 -19.66 19.69
C ARG A 339 7.55 -18.25 19.13
N LEU A 340 6.54 -17.71 18.45
CA LEU A 340 6.59 -16.36 17.86
C LEU A 340 6.25 -15.29 18.88
N LEU A 341 5.27 -15.56 19.74
CA LEU A 341 5.02 -14.74 20.92
C LEU A 341 6.26 -14.75 21.83
N ASP A 342 6.94 -15.88 22.01
CA ASP A 342 8.19 -16.00 22.77
C ASP A 342 9.32 -15.18 22.15
N GLN A 343 9.47 -15.18 20.83
CA GLN A 343 10.44 -14.31 20.14
C GLN A 343 10.11 -12.82 20.32
N CYS A 344 8.83 -12.45 20.30
CA CYS A 344 8.39 -11.08 20.57
C CYS A 344 8.61 -10.69 22.04
N LEU A 345 8.33 -11.59 22.97
CA LEU A 345 8.51 -11.40 24.42
C LEU A 345 9.99 -11.38 24.82
N ALA A 346 10.84 -12.18 24.17
CA ALA A 346 12.28 -12.18 24.38
C ALA A 346 12.93 -10.85 23.94
N GLY A 347 12.43 -10.25 22.85
CA GLY A 347 12.83 -8.90 22.43
C GLY A 347 12.45 -7.81 23.45
N LEU A 348 11.36 -7.99 24.20
CA LEU A 348 10.96 -7.10 25.30
C LEU A 348 11.74 -7.33 26.60
N GLY A 349 12.31 -8.52 26.79
CA GLY A 349 13.04 -8.92 27.99
C GLY A 349 14.48 -8.39 28.05
N GLN A 350 15.11 -8.08 26.92
CA GLN A 350 16.51 -7.62 26.92
C GLN A 350 16.69 -6.14 27.27
N GLU A 351 15.62 -5.34 27.29
CA GLU A 351 15.67 -3.95 27.78
C GLU A 351 15.19 -3.78 29.23
N ASN A 352 14.80 -4.86 29.91
CA ASN A 352 14.47 -4.84 31.35
C ASN A 352 15.67 -5.19 32.25
N LEU A 353 16.90 -5.10 31.71
CA LEU A 353 18.15 -5.27 32.47
C LEU A 353 19.06 -4.04 32.43
N LEU A 354 18.54 -2.86 32.05
CA LEU A 354 19.18 -1.55 32.30
C LEU A 354 18.17 -0.49 32.75
#